data_AF-S4P0Q1-F1
#
_entry.id   AF-S4P0Q1-F1
#
_cell.length_a   1.000
_cell.length_b   1.000
_cell.length_c   1.000
_cell.angle_alpha   90.00
_cell.angle_beta   90.00
_cell.angle_gamma   90.00
#
_symmetry.space_group_name_H-M   'P 1'
#
loop_
_entity.id
_entity.type
_entity.pdbx_description
1 polymer ?
#
loop_
_entity_poly.entity_id
_entity_poly.type
_entity_poly.pdbx_seq_one_letter_code
_entity_poly.pdbx_strand_id
1 'polypeptide(L)'
;MTEEIKLFTRDELKCRNSREDAILIIHNGVYDVTKFLDEHPGGEEVLLELAGQDATEPFEDVSHSSDARSLMTKYKIGELVEADRTQTKAA
;
A
#
# COMPACT_ATOMS: atom_id res chain seq x y z
N MET A 1 21.19 -5.45 3.69
CA MET A 1 21.15 -4.77 2.39
C MET A 1 20.24 -3.59 2.59
N THR A 2 20.76 -2.37 2.50
CA THR A 2 19.95 -1.15 2.68
C THR A 2 19.11 -0.97 1.43
N GLU A 3 17.88 -1.50 1.46
CA GLU A 3 16.88 -1.19 0.44
C GLU A 3 16.68 0.33 0.44
N GLU A 4 16.96 0.95 -0.70
CA GLU A 4 16.72 2.38 -0.93
C GLU A 4 15.21 2.62 -0.82
N ILE A 5 14.77 3.07 0.37
CA ILE A 5 13.37 3.43 0.59
C ILE A 5 13.09 4.69 -0.21
N LYS A 6 12.40 4.54 -1.34
CA LYS A 6 11.87 5.69 -2.08
C LYS A 6 10.77 6.34 -1.27
N LEU A 7 10.81 7.67 -1.18
CA LEU A 7 9.78 8.43 -0.49
C LEU A 7 8.76 8.96 -1.50
N PHE A 8 7.49 8.75 -1.22
CA PHE A 8 6.36 9.14 -2.06
C PHE A 8 5.42 10.09 -1.31
N THR A 9 4.67 10.92 -2.02
CA THR A 9 3.64 11.80 -1.42
C THR A 9 2.25 11.21 -1.72
N ARG A 10 1.26 11.38 -0.82
CA ARG A 10 -0.14 11.02 -1.13
C ARG A 10 -0.65 11.65 -2.40
N ASP A 11 -0.22 12.88 -2.69
CA ASP A 11 -0.63 13.56 -3.92
C ASP A 11 -0.13 12.84 -5.18
N GLU A 12 1.14 12.41 -5.18
CA GLU A 12 1.69 11.59 -6.27
C GLU A 12 0.94 10.25 -6.38
N LEU A 13 0.67 9.60 -5.25
CA LEU A 13 0.02 8.30 -5.23
C LEU A 13 -1.47 8.36 -5.60
N LYS A 14 -2.18 9.45 -5.35
CA LYS A 14 -3.59 9.62 -5.72
C LYS A 14 -3.87 9.41 -7.21
N CYS A 15 -2.91 9.76 -8.07
CA CYS A 15 -3.00 9.56 -9.52
C CYS A 15 -2.73 8.10 -9.94
N ARG A 16 -2.22 7.27 -9.02
CA ARG A 16 -1.81 5.87 -9.23
C ARG A 16 -2.92 4.91 -8.79
N ASN A 17 -4.06 5.05 -9.45
CA ASN A 17 -5.32 4.38 -9.13
C ASN A 17 -5.85 3.50 -10.27
N SER A 18 -4.97 3.07 -11.17
CA SER A 18 -5.33 2.34 -12.39
C SER A 18 -4.81 0.91 -12.35
N ARG A 19 -5.43 -0.01 -13.09
CA ARG A 19 -5.02 -1.43 -13.16
C ARG A 19 -3.57 -1.68 -13.57
N GLU A 20 -2.95 -0.72 -14.26
CA GLU A 20 -1.58 -0.80 -14.77
C GLU A 20 -0.58 -0.09 -13.84
N ASP A 21 -1.07 0.64 -12.85
CA ASP A 21 -0.29 1.45 -11.90
C ASP A 21 -1.14 1.63 -10.63
N ALA A 22 -1.34 0.53 -9.90
CA ALA A 22 -2.16 0.46 -8.69
C ALA A 22 -1.25 0.40 -7.47
N ILE A 23 -1.22 1.51 -6.73
CA ILE A 23 -0.39 1.64 -5.53
C ILE A 23 -1.27 1.71 -4.29
N LEU A 24 -0.88 1.02 -3.23
CA LEU A 24 -1.57 1.07 -1.94
C LEU A 24 -0.65 1.58 -0.85
N ILE A 25 -1.24 2.33 0.08
CA ILE A 25 -0.55 2.80 1.28
C ILE A 25 -1.03 1.93 2.45
N ILE A 26 -0.11 1.24 3.12
CA ILE A 26 -0.42 0.42 4.30
C ILE A 26 0.63 0.71 5.37
N HIS A 27 0.21 1.13 6.57
CA HIS A 27 1.10 1.54 7.67
C HIS A 27 2.18 2.56 7.24
N ASN A 28 1.82 3.53 6.38
CA ASN A 28 2.74 4.49 5.76
C ASN A 28 3.80 3.89 4.79
N GLY A 29 3.76 2.57 4.54
CA GLY A 29 4.50 1.92 3.48
C GLY A 29 3.75 2.03 2.15
N VAL A 30 4.49 2.08 1.05
CA VAL A 30 3.95 2.20 -0.30
C VAL A 30 4.22 0.91 -1.05
N TYR A 31 3.15 0.30 -1.56
CA TYR A 31 3.15 -1.05 -2.13
C TYR A 31 2.60 -1.03 -3.55
N ASP A 32 3.35 -1.60 -4.49
CA ASP A 32 2.90 -1.79 -5.87
C ASP A 32 2.11 -3.10 -5.99
N VAL A 33 0.79 -3.00 -6.05
CA VAL A 33 -0.09 -4.17 -6.19
C VAL A 33 -0.54 -4.41 -7.61
N THR A 34 -0.05 -3.64 -8.58
CA THR A 34 -0.37 -3.75 -10.01
C THR A 34 -0.35 -5.19 -10.53
N LYS A 35 0.69 -5.96 -10.18
CA LYS A 35 0.82 -7.37 -10.60
C LYS A 35 0.02 -8.35 -9.72
N PHE A 36 -0.37 -7.91 -8.54
CA PHE A 36 -1.08 -8.71 -7.55
C PHE A 36 -2.60 -8.58 -7.66
N LEU A 37 -3.12 -7.62 -8.44
CA LEU A 37 -4.56 -7.38 -8.62
C LEU A 37 -5.34 -8.68 -8.93
N ASP A 38 -4.88 -9.45 -9.93
CA ASP A 38 -5.53 -10.70 -10.37
C ASP A 38 -5.24 -11.89 -9.42
N GLU A 39 -4.14 -11.81 -8.66
CA GLU A 39 -3.74 -12.85 -7.70
C GLU A 39 -4.36 -12.64 -6.31
N HIS A 40 -5.03 -11.51 -6.08
CA HIS A 40 -5.60 -11.18 -4.79
C HIS A 40 -6.87 -11.99 -4.52
N PRO A 41 -6.90 -12.87 -3.49
CA PRO A 41 -8.06 -13.71 -3.21
C PRO A 41 -9.31 -12.93 -2.77
N GLY A 42 -9.16 -11.67 -2.33
CA GLY A 42 -10.26 -10.76 -2.05
C GLY A 42 -10.82 -10.03 -3.27
N GLY A 43 -10.27 -10.27 -4.47
CA GLY A 43 -10.65 -9.61 -5.72
C GLY A 43 -9.84 -8.34 -6.02
N GLU A 44 -9.73 -7.99 -7.30
CA GLU A 44 -9.04 -6.78 -7.74
C GLU A 44 -9.82 -5.50 -7.43
N GLU A 45 -11.17 -5.58 -7.38
CA GLU A 45 -12.05 -4.43 -7.19
C GLU A 45 -11.70 -3.67 -5.91
N VAL A 46 -11.54 -4.38 -4.78
CA VAL A 46 -11.20 -3.75 -3.49
C VAL A 46 -9.82 -3.09 -3.49
N LEU A 47 -8.88 -3.64 -4.25
CA LEU A 47 -7.54 -3.04 -4.38
C LEU A 47 -7.58 -1.79 -5.24
N LEU A 48 -8.37 -1.79 -6.32
CA LEU A 48 -8.56 -0.64 -7.21
C LEU A 48 -9.34 0.49 -6.54
N GLU A 49 -10.38 0.16 -5.74
CA GLU A 49 -11.14 1.16 -4.98
C GLU A 49 -10.25 1.91 -3.97
N LEU A 50 -9.29 1.20 -3.38
CA LEU A 50 -8.34 1.74 -2.42
C LEU A 50 -7.03 2.23 -3.08
N ALA A 51 -6.86 2.03 -4.38
CA ALA A 51 -5.63 2.40 -5.08
C ALA A 51 -5.41 3.92 -5.02
N GLY A 52 -4.17 4.32 -4.78
CA GLY A 52 -3.75 5.69 -4.52
C GLY A 52 -4.14 6.24 -3.15
N GLN A 53 -4.67 5.40 -2.25
CA GLN A 53 -5.16 5.80 -0.93
C GLN A 53 -4.59 4.91 0.19
N ASP A 54 -4.90 5.29 1.43
CA ASP A 54 -4.55 4.51 2.61
C ASP A 54 -5.54 3.36 2.80
N ALA A 55 -5.01 2.15 2.71
CA ALA A 55 -5.72 0.90 2.86
C ALA A 55 -5.38 0.21 4.17
N THR A 56 -4.78 0.91 5.13
CA THR A 56 -4.37 0.31 6.41
C THR A 56 -5.58 -0.24 7.17
N GLU A 57 -6.62 0.58 7.36
CA GLU A 57 -7.85 0.17 8.05
C GLU A 57 -8.52 -1.06 7.40
N PRO A 58 -8.86 -1.06 6.10
CA PRO A 58 -9.48 -2.23 5.46
C PRO A 58 -8.56 -3.45 5.44
N PHE A 59 -7.25 -3.26 5.32
CA PHE A 59 -6.28 -4.36 5.38
C PHE A 59 -6.25 -5.03 6.76
N GLU A 60 -6.30 -4.25 7.84
CA GLU A 60 -6.34 -4.74 9.21
C GLU A 60 -7.70 -5.36 9.57
N ASP A 61 -8.81 -4.79 9.09
CA ASP A 61 -10.17 -5.30 9.31
C ASP A 61 -10.34 -6.73 8.76
N VAL A 62 -9.80 -6.98 7.55
CA VAL A 62 -9.79 -8.31 6.92
C VAL A 62 -8.89 -9.31 7.67
N SER A 63 -7.98 -8.84 8.52
CA SER A 63 -7.07 -9.70 9.32
C SER A 63 -6.27 -10.70 8.47
N HIS A 64 -5.57 -10.19 7.45
CA HIS A 64 -4.71 -10.97 6.57
C HIS A 64 -3.70 -11.85 7.34
N SER A 65 -3.50 -13.07 6.84
CA SER A 65 -2.59 -14.06 7.43
C SER A 65 -1.13 -13.56 7.44
N SER A 66 -0.31 -14.13 8.32
CA SER A 66 1.12 -13.79 8.41
C SER A 66 1.86 -13.98 7.08
N ASP A 67 1.45 -14.97 6.28
CA ASP A 67 2.04 -15.23 4.97
C ASP A 67 1.71 -14.11 3.97
N ALA A 68 0.44 -13.65 3.94
CA ALA A 68 0.03 -12.51 3.12
C ALA A 68 0.78 -11.22 3.49
N ARG A 69 1.01 -10.99 4.79
CA ARG A 69 1.82 -9.85 5.27
C ARG A 69 3.30 -9.97 4.86
N SER A 70 3.83 -11.20 4.83
CA SER A 70 5.19 -11.44 4.35
C SER A 70 5.29 -11.21 2.85
N LEU A 71 4.27 -11.66 2.10
CA LEU A 71 4.14 -11.47 0.66
C LEU A 71 4.04 -9.98 0.31
N MET A 72 3.22 -9.19 1.02
CA MET A 72 3.07 -7.75 0.79
C MET A 72 4.42 -7.02 0.87
N THR A 73 5.31 -7.46 1.76
CA THR A 73 6.63 -6.83 1.94
C THR A 73 7.48 -6.94 0.68
N LYS A 74 7.27 -7.96 -0.17
CA LYS A 74 7.95 -8.09 -1.48
C LYS A 74 7.49 -7.06 -2.50
N TYR A 75 6.27 -6.54 -2.35
CA TYR A 75 5.68 -5.51 -3.22
C TYR A 75 5.94 -4.10 -2.69
N LYS A 76 6.66 -3.95 -1.56
CA LYS A 76 7.01 -2.64 -1.01
C LYS A 76 8.00 -1.95 -1.96
N ILE A 77 7.60 -0.80 -2.50
CA ILE A 77 8.44 0.03 -3.37
C ILE A 77 9.02 1.24 -2.64
N GLY A 78 8.48 1.57 -1.46
CA GLY A 78 8.92 2.71 -0.68
C GLY A 78 8.03 3.01 0.52
N GLU A 79 8.04 4.26 0.96
CA GLU A 79 7.28 4.77 2.09
C GLU A 79 6.78 6.19 1.80
N LEU A 80 5.79 6.66 2.56
CA LEU A 80 5.37 8.05 2.48
C LEU A 80 6.45 9.00 3.01
N VAL A 81 6.51 10.20 2.45
CA VAL A 81 7.32 11.31 2.98
C VAL A 81 6.87 11.66 4.40
N GLU A 82 7.81 12.06 5.25
CA GLU A 82 7.53 12.36 6.66
C GLU A 82 6.40 13.39 6.87
N ALA A 83 6.28 14.37 5.97
CA ALA A 83 5.23 15.39 6.00
C ALA A 83 3.81 14.83 5.82
N ASP A 84 3.70 13.65 5.22
CA ASP A 84 2.45 13.06 4.76
C ASP A 84 2.15 11.71 5.45
N ARG A 85 3.11 11.22 6.26
CA ARG A 85 2.90 10.11 7.19
C ARG A 85 1.81 10.50 8.19
N THR A 86 0.79 9.67 8.30
CA THR A 86 -0.18 9.79 9.39
C THR A 86 0.52 9.32 10.67
N GLN A 87 1.07 10.28 11.42
CA GLN A 87 1.42 10.07 12.81
C GLN A 87 0.14 9.64 13.53
N THR A 88 0.08 8.38 13.97
CA THR A 88 -0.57 8.11 15.26
C THR A 88 0.16 9.01 16.24
N LYS A 89 -0.46 10.16 16.51
CA LYS A 89 0.00 11.13 17.49
C LYS A 89 0.26 10.34 18.77
N ALA A 90 1.51 10.12 19.12
CA ALA A 90 1.88 9.72 20.46
C ALA A 90 1.42 10.86 21.36
N ALA A 91 0.26 10.67 21.99
CA ALA A 91 -0.22 11.47 23.08
C ALA A 91 0.23 10.83 24.39
#